data_AF-A0A922LY94-F1
#
_entry.id   AF-A0A922LY94-F1
#
_cell.length_a   1.000
_cell.length_b   1.000
_cell.length_c   1.000
_cell.angle_alpha   90.00
_cell.angle_beta   90.00
_cell.angle_gamma   90.00
#
_symmetry.space_group_name_H-M   'P 1'
#
loop_
_entity.id
_entity.type
_entity.pdbx_description
1 polymer ?
#
loop_
_entity_poly.entity_id
_entity_poly.type
_entity_poly.pdbx_seq_one_letter_code
_entity_poly.pdbx_strand_id
1 'polypeptide(L)'
;MLLSNIFNYNHKSMFLFVNIVLADLEPDVKALESSAYSSMIPLFQAQCALEENCFPPSVYNLINRNRHLALMHMRRLLRFSSIIHNVGTDVFRPHEPPERWVWHACHMHYHSMKVFSYYKVINAKQQIMAVGHKASFCLEDNACKNGYKKHFVCSTTLVTRGDQATWGNIHLSQAVLIPTDWIFLECDLMILVS
;
A
#
# COMPACT_ATOMS: atom_id res chain seq x y z
N MET A 1 -31.29 -0.79 -0.46
CA MET A 1 -32.47 -1.26 0.28
C MET A 1 -31.97 -1.69 1.66
N LEU A 2 -32.29 -0.95 2.72
CA LEU A 2 -31.85 -1.24 4.09
C LEU A 2 -32.64 -2.44 4.63
N LEU A 3 -32.00 -3.58 4.82
CA LEU A 3 -32.52 -4.66 5.66
C LEU A 3 -31.80 -4.57 7.01
N SER A 4 -32.35 -3.76 7.92
CA SER A 4 -31.87 -3.70 9.29
C SER A 4 -32.41 -4.90 10.08
N ASN A 5 -31.62 -5.97 10.20
CA ASN A 5 -31.86 -7.00 11.21
C ASN A 5 -31.24 -6.55 12.53
N ILE A 6 -32.07 -6.10 13.46
CA ILE A 6 -31.66 -5.65 14.79
C ILE A 6 -31.50 -6.90 15.67
N PHE A 7 -30.25 -7.32 15.91
CA PHE A 7 -29.96 -8.25 17.00
C PHE A 7 -29.75 -7.46 18.29
N ASN A 8 -30.71 -7.56 19.20
CA ASN A 8 -30.71 -6.83 20.47
C ASN A 8 -30.26 -7.77 21.58
N TYR A 9 -28.98 -7.70 21.95
CA TYR A 9 -28.45 -8.33 23.15
C TYR A 9 -27.72 -7.25 23.97
N ASN A 10 -28.23 -6.99 25.18
CA ASN A 10 -27.58 -6.15 26.21
C ASN A 10 -27.06 -4.79 25.71
N HIS A 11 -27.97 -3.94 25.21
CA HIS A 11 -27.70 -2.53 24.84
C HIS A 11 -26.69 -2.29 23.70
N LYS A 12 -26.30 -3.33 22.94
CA LYS A 12 -25.48 -3.17 21.74
C LYS A 12 -26.30 -3.54 20.50
N SER A 13 -26.63 -2.55 19.70
CA SER A 13 -27.29 -2.73 18.41
C SER A 13 -26.23 -2.92 17.33
N MET A 14 -26.30 -4.03 16.59
CA MET A 14 -25.50 -4.25 15.39
C MET A 14 -26.35 -3.89 14.16
N PHE A 15 -25.82 -3.04 13.28
CA PHE A 15 -26.45 -2.70 12.01
C PHE A 15 -25.60 -3.27 10.88
N LEU A 16 -26.24 -4.02 9.99
CA LEU A 16 -25.63 -4.50 8.75
C LEU A 16 -26.14 -3.66 7.59
N PHE A 17 -25.23 -3.02 6.87
CA PHE A 17 -25.54 -2.34 5.61
C PHE A 17 -25.21 -3.29 4.46
N VAL A 18 -26.23 -3.69 3.70
CA VAL A 18 -26.07 -4.52 2.51
C VAL A 18 -26.17 -3.63 1.28
N ASN A 19 -25.12 -3.65 0.46
CA ASN A 19 -25.12 -3.02 -0.85
C ASN A 19 -25.08 -4.10 -1.94
N ILE A 20 -25.79 -3.85 -3.04
CA ILE A 20 -25.83 -4.77 -4.20
C ILE A 20 -24.64 -4.54 -5.14
N VAL A 21 -23.88 -3.48 -4.92
CA VAL A 21 -22.60 -3.19 -5.58
C VAL A 21 -21.49 -3.16 -4.53
N LEU A 22 -20.32 -3.68 -4.90
CA LEU A 22 -19.14 -3.74 -4.04
C LEU A 22 -17.88 -3.52 -4.87
N ALA A 23 -16.86 -2.92 -4.25
CA ALA A 23 -15.51 -2.91 -4.78
C ALA A 23 -14.86 -4.29 -4.60
N ASP A 24 -14.01 -4.68 -5.55
CA ASP A 24 -13.29 -5.95 -5.52
C ASP A 24 -11.87 -5.72 -6.03
N LEU A 25 -10.89 -5.88 -5.14
CA LEU A 25 -9.49 -5.53 -5.39
C LEU A 25 -8.67 -6.79 -5.73
N GLU A 26 -8.19 -6.86 -6.97
CA GLU A 26 -7.44 -8.00 -7.50
C GLU A 26 -5.99 -7.61 -7.84
N PRO A 27 -4.97 -8.30 -7.27
CA PRO A 27 -3.57 -8.05 -7.62
C PRO A 27 -3.20 -8.59 -9.01
N ASP A 28 -2.41 -7.83 -9.77
CA ASP A 28 -1.79 -8.30 -11.02
C ASP A 28 -0.57 -9.18 -10.70
N VAL A 29 -0.80 -10.49 -10.73
CA VAL A 29 0.23 -11.49 -10.47
C VAL A 29 1.33 -11.46 -11.54
N LYS A 30 0.99 -11.19 -12.81
CA LYS A 30 1.98 -11.20 -13.91
C LYS A 30 2.92 -10.01 -13.81
N ALA A 31 2.39 -8.83 -13.46
CA ALA A 31 3.21 -7.66 -13.19
C ALA A 31 4.16 -7.91 -12.03
N LEU A 32 3.67 -8.52 -10.94
CA LEU A 32 4.51 -8.89 -9.80
C LEU A 32 5.63 -9.85 -10.20
N GLU A 33 5.29 -10.94 -10.91
CA GLU A 33 6.26 -11.95 -11.34
C GLU A 33 7.33 -11.39 -12.29
N SER A 34 6.91 -10.60 -13.28
CA SER A 34 7.81 -10.05 -14.31
C SER A 34 8.70 -8.91 -13.80
N SER A 35 8.30 -8.22 -12.73
CA SER A 35 9.05 -7.11 -12.13
C SER A 35 9.86 -7.51 -10.90
N ALA A 36 9.81 -8.78 -10.46
CA ALA A 36 10.47 -9.23 -9.26
C ALA A 36 11.99 -9.33 -9.44
N TYR A 37 12.76 -8.62 -8.61
CA TYR A 37 14.22 -8.73 -8.57
C TYR A 37 14.79 -8.48 -7.18
N SER A 38 15.97 -9.03 -6.92
CA SER A 38 16.71 -8.78 -5.67
C SER A 38 17.70 -7.63 -5.82
N SER A 39 17.80 -6.80 -4.79
CA SER A 39 18.79 -5.72 -4.71
C SER A 39 19.41 -5.68 -3.31
N MET A 40 20.54 -4.99 -3.19
CA MET A 40 21.16 -4.74 -1.90
C MET A 40 21.52 -3.27 -1.78
N ILE A 41 21.04 -2.61 -0.73
CA ILE A 41 21.33 -1.19 -0.46
C ILE A 41 21.68 -1.00 1.02
N PRO A 42 22.54 -0.03 1.36
CA PRO A 42 22.73 0.38 2.74
C PRO A 42 21.48 1.08 3.30
N LEU A 43 21.25 0.98 4.61
CA LEU A 43 20.08 1.57 5.26
C LEU A 43 19.97 3.09 5.08
N PHE A 44 21.08 3.81 4.93
CA PHE A 44 21.02 5.25 4.68
C PHE A 44 20.39 5.63 3.34
N GLN A 45 20.33 4.71 2.36
CA GLN A 45 19.63 4.91 1.09
C GLN A 45 18.13 4.56 1.18
N ALA A 46 17.66 4.07 2.34
CA ALA A 46 16.27 3.64 2.55
C ALA A 46 15.58 4.49 3.63
N GLN A 47 15.87 5.79 3.69
CA GLN A 47 15.39 6.68 4.76
C GLN A 47 13.86 6.80 4.78
N CYS A 48 13.24 7.01 3.63
CA CYS A 48 11.79 7.11 3.56
C CYS A 48 11.09 5.80 3.92
N ALA A 49 11.61 4.66 3.44
CA ALA A 49 11.16 3.34 3.89
C ALA A 49 11.31 3.14 5.42
N LEU A 50 12.32 3.76 6.05
CA LEU A 50 12.46 3.76 7.50
C LEU A 50 11.39 4.65 8.17
N GLU A 51 11.14 5.84 7.65
CA GLU A 51 10.13 6.79 8.14
C GLU A 51 8.71 6.23 8.04
N GLU A 52 8.45 5.41 7.03
CA GLU A 52 7.16 4.75 6.80
C GLU A 52 7.00 3.40 7.50
N ASN A 53 7.94 3.00 8.35
CA ASN A 53 7.89 1.74 9.11
C ASN A 53 8.00 0.45 8.28
N CYS A 54 8.61 0.49 7.09
CA CYS A 54 8.65 -0.64 6.15
C CYS A 54 9.60 -1.78 6.55
N PHE A 55 10.48 -1.56 7.53
CA PHE A 55 11.46 -2.55 8.01
C PHE A 55 10.92 -3.40 9.18
N PRO A 56 11.43 -4.63 9.42
CA PRO A 56 11.06 -5.39 10.60
C PRO A 56 11.57 -4.70 11.88
N PRO A 57 10.93 -4.94 13.05
CA PRO A 57 11.31 -4.33 14.32
C PRO A 57 12.79 -4.48 14.70
N SER A 58 13.44 -5.56 14.25
CA SER A 58 14.87 -5.80 14.46
C SER A 58 15.76 -4.70 13.88
N VAL A 59 15.36 -4.09 12.75
CA VAL A 59 16.10 -2.99 12.11
C VAL A 59 15.99 -1.71 12.94
N TYR A 60 14.80 -1.38 13.43
CA TYR A 60 14.61 -0.23 14.31
C TYR A 60 15.35 -0.40 15.64
N ASN A 61 15.37 -1.61 16.19
CA ASN A 61 16.19 -1.93 17.37
C ASN A 61 17.69 -1.71 17.12
N LEU A 62 18.19 -2.06 15.94
CA LEU A 62 19.58 -1.80 15.56
C LEU A 62 19.88 -0.29 15.48
N ILE A 63 18.98 0.48 14.85
CA ILE A 63 19.09 1.94 14.75
C ILE A 63 19.11 2.60 16.13
N ASN A 64 18.25 2.15 17.04
CA ASN A 64 18.17 2.66 18.41
C ASN A 64 19.44 2.37 19.22
N ARG A 65 20.13 1.26 18.95
CA ARG A 65 21.39 0.92 19.63
C ARG A 65 22.57 1.75 19.13
N ASN A 66 22.71 1.90 17.81
CA ASN A 66 23.77 2.71 17.21
C ASN A 66 23.34 3.16 15.81
N ARG A 67 22.81 4.38 15.72
CA ARG A 67 22.29 4.94 14.47
C ARG A 67 23.35 5.01 13.37
N HIS A 68 24.55 5.52 13.66
CA HIS A 68 25.59 5.69 12.66
C HIS A 68 26.05 4.36 12.07
N LEU A 69 26.27 3.36 12.91
CA LEU A 69 26.63 2.02 12.45
C LEU A 69 25.46 1.39 11.68
N ALA A 70 24.24 1.46 12.23
CA ALA A 70 23.03 0.90 11.64
C ALA A 70 22.82 1.38 10.20
N LEU A 71 22.98 2.69 9.95
CA LEU A 71 22.79 3.28 8.63
C LEU A 71 23.74 2.73 7.55
N MET A 72 24.91 2.22 7.93
CA MET A 72 25.86 1.60 7.01
C MET A 72 25.59 0.12 6.75
N HIS A 73 24.67 -0.53 7.49
CA HIS A 73 24.35 -1.94 7.24
C HIS A 73 23.61 -2.11 5.91
N MET A 74 24.10 -3.06 5.11
CA MET A 74 23.45 -3.48 3.88
C MET A 74 22.19 -4.29 4.18
N ARG A 75 21.16 -4.08 3.37
CA ARG A 75 19.89 -4.80 3.41
C ARG A 75 19.62 -5.39 2.04
N ARG A 76 19.33 -6.69 2.03
CA ARG A 76 18.83 -7.38 0.84
C ARG A 76 17.32 -7.16 0.75
N LEU A 77 16.88 -6.66 -0.39
CA LEU A 77 15.49 -6.33 -0.66
C LEU A 77 15.03 -7.10 -1.89
N LEU A 78 13.89 -7.78 -1.79
CA LEU A 78 13.11 -8.24 -2.93
C LEU A 78 12.17 -7.10 -3.33
N ARG A 79 12.36 -6.59 -4.54
CA ARG A 79 11.60 -5.50 -5.16
C ARG A 79 10.66 -6.10 -6.21
N PHE A 80 9.46 -5.56 -6.31
CA PHE A 80 8.46 -5.93 -7.31
C PHE A 80 7.43 -4.78 -7.42
N SER A 81 6.68 -4.77 -8.52
CA SER A 81 5.55 -3.86 -8.72
C SER A 81 4.28 -4.46 -8.13
N SER A 82 3.61 -3.71 -7.25
CA SER A 82 2.30 -4.06 -6.70
C SER A 82 1.20 -3.29 -7.43
N ILE A 83 0.63 -3.92 -8.46
CA ILE A 83 -0.48 -3.36 -9.23
C ILE A 83 -1.76 -4.04 -8.75
N ILE A 84 -2.76 -3.26 -8.33
CA ILE A 84 -4.08 -3.75 -7.92
C ILE A 84 -5.16 -3.16 -8.81
N HIS A 85 -6.02 -4.01 -9.35
CA HIS A 85 -7.22 -3.72 -10.14
C HIS A 85 -8.48 -3.65 -9.25
N ASN A 86 -9.41 -2.72 -9.50
CA ASN A 86 -10.76 -2.79 -8.92
C ASN A 86 -11.70 -3.36 -9.96
N VAL A 87 -11.86 -4.68 -9.91
CA VAL A 87 -12.72 -5.46 -10.80
C VAL A 87 -14.17 -5.49 -10.30
N GLY A 88 -14.45 -4.87 -9.17
CA GLY A 88 -15.80 -4.74 -8.59
C GLY A 88 -16.66 -3.70 -9.29
N THR A 89 -17.90 -3.55 -8.83
CA THR A 89 -18.90 -2.66 -9.43
C THR A 89 -19.11 -1.36 -8.66
N ASP A 90 -18.37 -1.15 -7.57
CA ASP A 90 -18.41 0.08 -6.77
C ASP A 90 -17.00 0.65 -6.57
N VAL A 91 -16.94 1.90 -6.13
CA VAL A 91 -15.71 2.63 -5.80
C VAL A 91 -15.13 2.09 -4.50
N PHE A 92 -13.86 1.72 -4.49
CA PHE A 92 -13.13 1.44 -3.25
C PHE A 92 -12.69 2.76 -2.62
N ARG A 93 -13.09 2.99 -1.36
CA ARG A 93 -12.78 4.22 -0.62
C ARG A 93 -11.92 3.92 0.61
N PRO A 94 -11.04 4.84 1.00
CA PRO A 94 -10.33 4.72 2.27
C PRO A 94 -11.33 4.75 3.43
N HIS A 95 -11.05 3.96 4.47
CA HIS A 95 -11.87 3.94 5.66
C HIS A 95 -11.74 5.23 6.49
N GLU A 96 -10.52 5.79 6.54
CA GLU A 96 -10.25 6.99 7.32
C GLU A 96 -10.72 8.25 6.58
N PRO A 97 -11.35 9.20 7.28
CA PRO A 97 -11.78 10.45 6.68
C PRO A 97 -10.56 11.34 6.32
N PRO A 98 -10.71 12.28 5.37
CA PRO A 98 -9.61 13.11 4.86
C PRO A 98 -8.78 13.81 5.94
N GLU A 99 -9.40 14.25 7.03
CA GLU A 99 -8.71 14.97 8.11
C GLU A 99 -7.65 14.11 8.82
N ARG A 100 -7.75 12.77 8.70
CA ARG A 100 -6.80 11.82 9.28
C ARG A 100 -5.78 11.29 8.28
N TRP A 101 -5.84 11.72 7.02
CA TRP A 101 -4.81 11.36 6.05
C TRP A 101 -3.50 12.03 6.43
N VAL A 102 -2.40 11.29 6.30
CA VAL A 102 -1.08 11.72 6.72
C VAL A 102 -0.32 12.19 5.49
N TRP A 103 0.35 13.34 5.57
CA TRP A 103 1.24 13.79 4.50
C TRP A 103 2.56 13.01 4.56
N HIS A 104 3.02 12.53 3.41
CA HIS A 104 4.29 11.84 3.28
C HIS A 104 5.23 12.63 2.38
N ALA A 105 6.28 13.21 2.97
CA ALA A 105 7.19 14.13 2.29
C ALA A 105 7.99 13.47 1.16
N CYS A 106 8.34 12.20 1.34
CA CYS A 106 9.04 11.41 0.32
C CYS A 106 8.25 11.28 -0.98
N HIS A 107 6.92 11.23 -0.85
CA HIS A 107 5.99 11.01 -1.95
C HIS A 107 5.26 12.29 -2.39
N MET A 108 5.40 13.35 -1.60
CA MET A 108 4.75 14.63 -1.79
C MET A 108 3.23 14.52 -1.97
N HIS A 109 2.59 13.62 -1.23
CA HIS A 109 1.13 13.51 -1.19
C HIS A 109 0.61 12.98 0.15
N TYR A 110 -0.71 13.06 0.33
CA TYR A 110 -1.39 12.46 1.48
C TYR A 110 -1.65 10.97 1.25
N HIS A 111 -1.42 10.15 2.27
CA HIS A 111 -1.82 8.76 2.32
C HIS A 111 -3.15 8.61 3.06
N SER A 112 -4.11 7.95 2.41
CA SER A 112 -5.48 7.76 2.93
C SER A 112 -5.69 6.43 3.66
N MET A 113 -4.72 5.52 3.57
CA MET A 113 -4.70 4.25 4.30
C MET A 113 -3.34 4.06 4.95
N LYS A 114 -3.29 3.49 6.17
CA LYS A 114 -2.03 3.23 6.91
C LYS A 114 -1.30 1.98 6.45
N VAL A 115 -2.05 0.92 6.13
CA VAL A 115 -1.51 -0.34 5.59
C VAL A 115 -2.46 -0.80 4.52
N PHE A 116 -1.92 -1.14 3.35
CA PHE A 116 -2.72 -1.55 2.22
C PHE A 116 -2.61 -3.07 1.94
N SER A 117 -1.41 -3.62 1.99
CA SER A 117 -1.17 -5.05 1.73
C SER A 117 -0.04 -5.60 2.62
N TYR A 118 -0.05 -6.91 2.82
CA TYR A 118 0.99 -7.64 3.53
C TYR A 118 1.64 -8.66 2.60
N TYR A 119 2.95 -8.80 2.71
CA TYR A 119 3.75 -9.69 1.89
C TYR A 119 4.44 -10.74 2.77
N LYS A 120 4.42 -12.00 2.34
CA LYS A 120 5.12 -13.12 3.01
C LYS A 120 5.82 -13.99 1.98
N VAL A 121 7.13 -14.20 2.16
CA VAL A 121 7.85 -15.25 1.41
C VAL A 121 7.78 -16.48 2.27
N ILE A 122 7.26 -17.56 1.69
CA ILE A 122 7.20 -18.87 2.33
C ILE A 122 8.05 -19.86 1.55
N ASN A 123 8.69 -20.79 2.26
CA ASN A 123 9.40 -21.89 1.60
C ASN A 123 8.45 -23.06 1.30
N ALA A 124 8.96 -24.10 0.64
CA ALA A 124 8.19 -25.31 0.32
C ALA A 124 7.62 -26.05 1.55
N LYS A 125 8.14 -25.78 2.76
CA LYS A 125 7.65 -26.30 4.04
C LYS A 125 6.66 -25.35 4.72
N GLN A 126 6.15 -24.34 4.02
CA GLN A 126 5.24 -23.30 4.54
C GLN A 126 5.82 -22.44 5.68
N GLN A 127 7.14 -22.40 5.82
CA GLN A 127 7.79 -21.57 6.83
C GLN A 127 7.98 -20.16 6.27
N ILE A 128 7.72 -19.14 7.09
CA ILE A 128 7.90 -17.73 6.72
C ILE A 128 9.40 -17.40 6.70
N MET A 129 9.90 -17.03 5.53
CA MET A 129 11.30 -16.67 5.28
C MET A 129 11.52 -15.16 5.29
N ALA A 130 10.50 -14.39 4.91
CA ALA A 130 10.54 -12.94 4.92
C ALA A 130 9.13 -12.38 5.07
N VAL A 131 9.05 -11.19 5.67
CA VAL A 131 7.82 -10.41 5.76
C VAL A 131 8.08 -9.01 5.21
N GLY A 132 7.02 -8.43 4.63
CA GLY A 132 6.97 -7.05 4.17
C GLY A 132 5.54 -6.56 4.22
N HIS A 133 5.33 -5.28 3.98
CA HIS A 133 4.00 -4.71 3.88
C HIS A 133 4.06 -3.41 3.09
N LYS A 134 2.98 -3.10 2.37
CA LYS A 134 2.78 -1.78 1.80
C LYS A 134 2.24 -0.86 2.88
N ALA A 135 3.13 -0.18 3.61
CA ALA A 135 2.74 0.94 4.46
C ALA A 135 2.28 2.11 3.59
N SER A 136 1.30 2.82 4.11
CA SER A 136 0.81 4.13 3.74
C SER A 136 0.60 4.36 2.22
N PHE A 137 -0.66 4.48 1.80
CA PHE A 137 -1.03 4.47 0.38
C PHE A 137 -1.92 5.64 -0.02
N CYS A 138 -1.64 6.23 -1.19
CA CYS A 138 -2.53 7.19 -1.84
C CYS A 138 -3.40 6.49 -2.90
N LEU A 139 -4.72 6.59 -2.78
CA LEU A 139 -5.66 5.94 -3.70
C LEU A 139 -5.98 6.86 -4.88
N GLU A 140 -5.47 6.53 -6.06
CA GLU A 140 -5.72 7.28 -7.30
C GLU A 140 -5.88 6.35 -8.52
N ASP A 141 -6.52 6.88 -9.56
CA ASP A 141 -6.69 6.19 -10.84
C ASP A 141 -5.48 6.44 -11.76
N ASN A 142 -4.55 5.48 -11.84
CA ASN A 142 -3.30 5.67 -12.62
C ASN A 142 -3.35 5.22 -14.08
N ALA A 143 -4.11 4.17 -14.36
CA ALA A 143 -4.43 3.72 -15.70
C ALA A 143 -5.89 3.28 -15.70
N CYS A 144 -6.56 3.45 -16.85
CA CYS A 144 -7.95 3.06 -17.02
C CYS A 144 -8.09 2.22 -18.29
N LYS A 145 -9.10 1.35 -18.33
CA LYS A 145 -9.52 0.66 -19.56
C LYS A 145 -9.88 1.67 -20.64
N ASN A 146 -9.74 1.27 -21.90
CA ASN A 146 -10.27 2.04 -23.03
C ASN A 146 -11.75 2.38 -22.80
N GLY A 147 -12.09 3.67 -22.94
CA GLY A 147 -13.43 4.19 -22.70
C GLY A 147 -13.68 4.73 -21.29
N TYR A 148 -12.76 4.53 -20.35
CA TYR A 148 -12.85 5.04 -18.97
C TYR A 148 -11.87 6.20 -18.75
N LYS A 149 -12.23 7.14 -17.88
CA LYS A 149 -11.40 8.31 -17.52
C LYS A 149 -10.98 8.22 -16.06
N LYS A 150 -9.83 8.81 -15.74
CA LYS A 150 -9.35 8.98 -14.37
C LYS A 150 -10.28 9.93 -13.61
N HIS A 151 -10.65 9.57 -12.39
CA HIS A 151 -11.51 10.38 -11.53
C HIS A 151 -10.80 10.76 -10.22
N PHE A 152 -10.20 9.79 -9.55
CA PHE A 152 -9.53 9.99 -8.27
C PHE A 152 -8.06 10.30 -8.48
N VAL A 153 -7.58 11.31 -7.76
CA VAL A 153 -6.21 11.83 -7.89
C VAL A 153 -5.64 12.19 -6.54
N CYS A 154 -4.38 11.81 -6.34
CA CYS A 154 -3.57 12.29 -5.24
C CYS A 154 -3.28 13.78 -5.45
N SER A 155 -3.45 14.59 -4.40
CA SER A 155 -2.93 15.95 -4.43
C SER A 155 -1.42 15.95 -4.23
N THR A 156 -0.73 16.77 -5.02
CA THR A 156 0.71 17.04 -4.89
C THR A 156 1.03 18.28 -4.05
N THR A 157 0.01 18.89 -3.44
CA THR A 157 0.17 20.11 -2.63
C THR A 157 -0.14 19.83 -1.16
N LEU A 158 0.54 20.54 -0.27
CA LEU A 158 0.28 20.45 1.18
C LEU A 158 -1.12 20.93 1.57
N VAL A 159 -1.73 21.80 0.74
CA VAL A 159 -2.96 22.53 1.07
C VAL A 159 -4.21 21.71 0.77
N THR A 160 -4.17 20.87 -0.26
CA THR A 160 -5.30 20.03 -0.65
C THR A 160 -4.96 18.55 -0.48
N ARG A 161 -5.94 17.74 -0.08
CA ARG A 161 -5.73 16.30 0.17
C ARG A 161 -6.02 15.41 -1.04
N GLY A 162 -6.62 16.00 -2.09
CA GLY A 162 -7.12 15.28 -3.26
C GLY A 162 -8.47 14.63 -3.01
N ASP A 163 -8.98 13.95 -4.03
CA ASP A 163 -10.13 13.06 -3.93
C ASP A 163 -9.60 11.64 -4.16
N GLN A 164 -9.41 10.91 -3.07
CA GLN A 164 -8.72 9.62 -3.08
C GLN A 164 -9.70 8.46 -2.94
N ALA A 165 -9.81 7.67 -3.99
CA ALA A 165 -10.56 6.42 -4.05
C ALA A 165 -10.15 5.69 -5.34
N THR A 166 -10.82 4.59 -5.67
CA THR A 166 -10.60 3.92 -6.95
C THR A 166 -11.90 3.39 -7.56
N TRP A 167 -12.17 3.71 -8.82
CA TRP A 167 -13.46 3.40 -9.46
C TRP A 167 -13.62 1.90 -9.81
N GLY A 168 -14.85 1.38 -9.74
CA GLY A 168 -15.18 -0.02 -10.11
C GLY A 168 -15.31 -0.23 -11.63
N ASN A 169 -15.09 -1.44 -12.14
CA ASN A 169 -15.03 -1.78 -13.57
C ASN A 169 -13.90 -1.08 -14.36
N ILE A 170 -12.92 -0.51 -13.65
CA ILE A 170 -11.71 0.07 -14.23
C ILE A 170 -10.55 -0.90 -13.96
N HIS A 171 -9.74 -1.23 -14.98
CA HIS A 171 -8.43 -1.83 -14.72
C HIS A 171 -7.60 -0.79 -13.98
N LEU A 172 -7.66 -0.78 -12.65
CA LEU A 172 -6.76 0.07 -11.89
C LEU A 172 -5.36 -0.50 -12.08
N SER A 173 -4.44 0.28 -12.63
CA SER A 173 -3.10 0.14 -12.10
C SER A 173 -3.09 0.89 -10.77
N GLN A 174 -2.87 0.26 -9.63
CA GLN A 174 -2.28 1.00 -8.53
C GLN A 174 -0.81 1.25 -8.81
N ALA A 175 -0.35 2.41 -8.33
CA ALA A 175 1.00 2.93 -8.38
C ALA A 175 1.53 3.16 -9.80
N VAL A 176 1.58 4.43 -10.18
CA VAL A 176 2.55 4.89 -11.18
C VAL A 176 3.93 4.34 -10.78
N LEU A 177 4.42 3.36 -11.54
CA LEU A 177 5.80 3.42 -12.03
C LEU A 177 5.88 4.75 -12.77
N ILE A 178 6.49 5.78 -12.16
CA ILE A 178 6.76 7.01 -12.92
C ILE A 178 7.75 6.54 -13.98
N PRO A 179 7.47 6.71 -15.29
CA PRO A 179 8.31 6.13 -16.35
C PRO A 179 9.70 6.75 -16.44
N THR A 180 10.05 7.64 -15.53
CA THR A 180 11.33 8.32 -15.45
C THR A 180 11.63 8.52 -13.97
N ASP A 181 12.82 8.08 -13.56
CA ASP A 181 13.44 8.33 -12.26
C ASP A 181 13.03 7.37 -11.13
N TRP A 182 13.78 6.27 -11.00
CA TRP A 182 14.44 5.70 -9.80
C TRP A 182 13.87 5.84 -8.38
N ILE A 183 12.67 6.35 -8.17
CA ILE A 183 12.06 6.65 -6.88
C ILE A 183 10.67 5.99 -6.89
N PHE A 184 10.21 5.55 -5.72
CA PHE A 184 8.99 4.76 -5.45
C PHE A 184 9.13 3.23 -5.48
N LEU A 185 10.00 2.75 -4.59
CA LEU A 185 9.96 1.40 -4.03
C LEU A 185 10.26 1.54 -2.54
N GLU A 186 9.31 2.05 -1.75
CA GLU A 186 9.63 2.34 -0.34
C GLU A 186 8.94 1.41 0.64
N CYS A 187 7.89 0.71 0.23
CA CYS A 187 7.28 -0.34 1.06
C CYS A 187 6.84 -1.60 0.27
N ASP A 188 6.95 -1.63 -1.06
CA ASP A 188 6.85 -2.87 -1.87
C ASP A 188 8.17 -3.65 -1.83
N LEU A 189 8.62 -3.90 -0.61
CA LEU A 189 9.92 -4.47 -0.30
C LEU A 189 9.70 -5.64 0.64
N MET A 190 10.26 -6.79 0.30
CA MET A 190 10.44 -7.87 1.27
C MET A 190 11.90 -7.93 1.64
N ILE A 191 12.17 -7.88 2.95
CA ILE A 191 13.53 -8.06 3.43
C ILE A 191 13.81 -9.55 3.49
N LEU A 192 14.62 -10.02 2.56
CA LEU A 192 15.08 -11.40 2.58
C LEU A 192 16.00 -11.56 3.79
N VAL A 193 15.56 -12.35 4.76
CA VAL A 193 16.38 -12.75 5.90
C VAL A 193 17.42 -13.72 5.38
N SER A 194 18.68 -13.27 5.34
CA SER A 194 19.84 -14.16 5.23
C SER A 194 20.28 -14.58 6.62
#